data_AF-A0A7C4KZF9-F1
#
_entry.id   AF-A0A7C4KZF9-F1
#
_cell.length_a   1.000
_cell.length_b   1.000
_cell.length_c   1.000
_cell.angle_alpha   90.00
_cell.angle_beta   90.00
_cell.angle_gamma   90.00
#
_symmetry.space_group_name_H-M   'P 1'
#
loop_
_entity.id
_entity.type
_entity.pdbx_description
1 polymer ?
#
loop_
_entity_poly.entity_id
_entity_poly.type
_entity_poly.pdbx_seq_one_letter_code
_entity_poly.pdbx_strand_id
1 'polypeptide(L)' 'MDDKEFSNVAPLDLVILDLLRKKDGSLKDNELFEMLKTMIKDISYSKLNKALMKLELRGKINVSSLKKERLITLRSREA' A
#
# COMPACT_ATOMS: atom_id res chain seq x y z
N MET A 1 -28.39 10.02 -14.40
CA MET A 1 -27.22 10.92 -14.24
C MET A 1 -26.14 10.04 -13.65
N ASP A 2 -25.43 9.37 -14.56
CA ASP A 2 -24.36 8.44 -14.22
C ASP A 2 -23.20 9.22 -13.61
N ASP A 3 -23.13 9.26 -12.28
CA ASP A 3 -21.93 9.65 -11.54
C ASP A 3 -20.88 8.54 -11.70
N LYS A 4 -20.32 8.51 -12.92
CA LYS A 4 -19.18 7.72 -13.32
C LYS A 4 -18.00 8.05 -12.43
N GLU A 5 -17.59 7.06 -11.64
CA GLU A 5 -16.19 6.68 -11.47
C GLU A 5 -15.21 7.84 -11.21
N PHE A 6 -15.34 8.54 -10.09
CA PHE A 6 -14.13 9.00 -9.42
C PHE A 6 -13.39 7.75 -8.97
N SER A 7 -12.37 7.39 -9.73
CA SER A 7 -11.35 6.39 -9.44
C SER A 7 -10.71 6.71 -8.08
N ASN A 8 -11.41 6.37 -7.00
CA ASN A 8 -11.04 6.72 -5.64
C ASN A 8 -9.80 5.92 -5.27
N VAL A 9 -8.64 6.55 -5.43
CA VAL A 9 -7.46 6.17 -4.68
C VAL A 9 -7.83 6.42 -3.23
N ALA A 10 -8.05 5.36 -2.46
CA ALA A 10 -8.47 5.54 -1.08
C ALA A 10 -7.34 6.26 -0.32
N PRO A 11 -7.62 7.10 0.69
CA PRO A 11 -6.58 7.81 1.42
C PRO A 11 -5.44 6.89 1.90
N LEU A 12 -5.78 5.66 2.33
CA LEU A 12 -4.80 4.64 2.72
C LEU A 12 -3.89 4.18 1.57
N ASP A 13 -4.43 4.03 0.35
CA ASP A 13 -3.67 3.63 -0.83
C ASP A 13 -2.58 4.68 -1.13
N LEU A 14 -2.93 5.98 -1.04
CA LEU A 14 -1.99 7.09 -1.25
C LEU A 14 -0.90 7.12 -0.17
N VAL A 15 -1.29 6.96 1.10
CA VAL A 15 -0.33 6.94 2.21
C VAL A 15 0.66 5.78 2.06
N ILE A 16 0.20 4.58 1.68
CA ILE A 16 1.10 3.44 1.45
C ILE A 16 2.11 3.74 0.33
N LEU A 17 1.66 4.30 -0.79
CA LEU A 17 2.55 4.65 -1.90
C LEU A 17 3.56 5.73 -1.51
N ASP A 18 3.13 6.76 -0.77
CA ASP A 18 4.00 7.82 -0.28
C ASP A 18 5.06 7.30 0.70
N LEU A 19 4.67 6.42 1.63
CA LEU A 19 5.60 5.76 2.54
C LEU A 19 6.65 4.94 1.80
N LEU A 20 6.23 4.15 0.80
CA LEU A 20 7.16 3.38 -0.01
C LEU A 20 8.12 4.29 -0.77
N ARG A 21 7.65 5.39 -1.39
CA ARG A 21 8.51 6.36 -2.09
C ARG A 21 9.54 7.00 -1.17
N LYS A 22 9.15 7.32 0.07
CA LYS A 22 10.06 7.87 1.10
C LYS A 22 11.08 6.86 1.63
N LYS A 23 10.90 5.57 1.34
CA LYS A 23 11.70 4.45 1.85
C LYS A 23 12.30 3.65 0.69
N ASP A 24 12.88 4.37 -0.27
CA ASP A 24 13.58 3.79 -1.43
C ASP A 24 12.76 2.78 -2.24
N GLY A 25 11.43 2.90 -2.20
CA GLY A 25 10.50 2.06 -2.92
C GLY A 25 10.28 0.67 -2.33
N SER A 26 10.74 0.39 -1.11
CA SER A 26 10.63 -0.95 -0.51
C SER A 26 10.44 -0.91 1.01
N LEU A 27 9.46 -1.62 1.53
CA LEU A 27 9.21 -1.78 2.96
C LEU A 27 8.82 -3.20 3.31
N LYS A 28 9.19 -3.62 4.52
CA LYS A 28 8.64 -4.84 5.13
C LYS A 28 7.23 -4.57 5.64
N ASP A 29 6.40 -5.60 5.65
CA ASP A 29 4.98 -5.50 6.03
C ASP A 29 4.76 -5.03 7.46
N ASN A 30 5.58 -5.51 8.41
CA ASN A 30 5.53 -5.04 9.79
C ASN A 30 5.96 -3.58 9.93
N GLU A 31 7.03 -3.17 9.25
CA GLU A 31 7.53 -1.81 9.24
C GLU A 31 6.47 -0.86 8.66
N LEU A 32 5.88 -1.22 7.52
CA LEU A 32 4.78 -0.49 6.91
C LEU A 32 3.59 -0.36 7.88
N PHE A 33 3.20 -1.46 8.55
CA PHE A 33 2.08 -1.45 9.48
C PHE A 33 2.35 -0.57 10.72
N GLU A 34 3.54 -0.64 11.31
CA GLU A 34 3.92 0.21 12.44
C GLU A 34 3.96 1.70 12.05
N MET A 35 4.48 2.03 10.86
CA MET A 35 4.43 3.40 10.35
C MET A 35 2.99 3.89 10.18
N LEU A 36 2.10 3.07 9.61
CA LEU A 36 0.69 3.41 9.42
C LEU A 36 -0.05 3.64 10.75
N LYS A 37 0.26 2.88 11.80
CA LYS A 37 -0.33 3.08 13.14
C LYS A 37 -0.06 4.47 13.71
N THR A 38 1.10 5.05 13.41
CA THR A 38 1.44 6.40 13.90
C THR A 38 0.63 7.50 13.23
N MET A 39 0.08 7.24 12.04
CA MET A 39 -0.62 8.24 11.22
C MET A 39 -2.13 8.01 11.14
N ILE A 40 -2.58 6.76 11.28
CA ILE A 40 -3.97 6.36 11.05
C ILE A 40 -4.50 5.65 12.30
N LYS A 41 -5.39 6.34 13.01
CA LYS A 41 -6.13 5.77 14.13
C LYS A 41 -6.94 4.55 13.67
N ASP A 42 -6.94 3.49 14.47
CA ASP A 42 -7.74 2.26 14.22
C ASP A 42 -7.42 1.55 12.89
N ILE A 43 -6.16 1.63 12.43
CA ILE A 43 -5.67 0.78 11.35
C ILE A 43 -5.57 -0.67 11.84
N SER A 44 -6.07 -1.59 11.01
CA SER A 44 -6.00 -3.03 11.28
C SER A 44 -5.28 -3.74 10.13
N TYR A 45 -4.73 -4.93 10.40
CA TYR A 45 -4.13 -5.77 9.35
C TYR A 45 -5.13 -6.09 8.23
N SER A 46 -6.41 -6.24 8.53
CA SER A 46 -7.45 -6.46 7.51
C SER A 46 -7.57 -5.27 6.55
N LYS A 47 -7.53 -4.03 7.08
CA LYS A 47 -7.54 -2.81 6.26
C LYS A 47 -6.27 -2.70 5.41
N LEU A 48 -5.10 -2.94 6.01
CA LEU A 48 -3.82 -2.95 5.29
C LEU A 48 -3.83 -4.00 4.17
N ASN A 49 -4.23 -5.25 4.45
CA ASN A 49 -4.27 -6.34 3.48
C ASN A 49 -5.17 -6.01 2.28
N LYS A 50 -6.36 -5.44 2.53
CA LYS A 50 -7.26 -5.01 1.46
C LYS A 50 -6.64 -3.93 0.58
N ALA A 51 -5.96 -2.95 1.19
CA ALA A 51 -5.27 -1.89 0.47
C ALA A 51 -4.09 -2.44 -0.37
N LEU A 52 -3.27 -3.31 0.20
CA LEU A 52 -2.16 -3.96 -0.51
C LEU A 52 -2.66 -4.80 -1.69
N MET A 53 -3.69 -5.64 -1.50
CA MET A 53 -4.30 -6.41 -2.59
C MET A 53 -4.80 -5.49 -3.71
N LYS A 54 -5.49 -4.40 -3.37
CA LYS A 54 -5.98 -3.41 -4.34
C LYS A 54 -4.84 -2.74 -5.12
N LEU A 55 -3.77 -2.34 -4.44
CA LEU A 55 -2.60 -1.71 -5.06
C LEU A 55 -1.83 -2.69 -5.97
N GLU A 56 -1.72 -3.96 -5.56
CA GLU A 56 -1.07 -5.01 -6.33
C GLU A 56 -1.85 -5.36 -7.60
N LEU A 57 -3.17 -5.53 -7.50
CA LEU A 57 -4.05 -5.75 -8.66
C LEU A 57 -4.02 -4.57 -9.63
N ARG A 58 -3.84 -3.34 -9.14
CA ARG A 58 -3.67 -2.13 -9.95
C ARG A 58 -2.26 -1.97 -10.51
N GLY A 59 -1.35 -2.90 -10.23
CA GLY A 59 0.03 -2.88 -10.71
C GLY A 59 0.87 -1.73 -10.14
N LYS A 60 0.52 -1.20 -8.96
CA LYS A 60 1.27 -0.11 -8.31
C LYS A 60 2.39 -0.62 -7.41
N ILE A 61 2.22 -1.81 -6.85
CA ILE A 61 3.20 -2.47 -5.99
C ILE A 61 3.38 -3.93 -6.40
N ASN A 62 4.35 -4.58 -5.77
CA ASN A 62 4.51 -6.03 -5.74
C ASN A 62 4.64 -6.49 -4.29
N VAL A 63 3.91 -7.54 -3.90
CA VAL A 63 4.00 -8.16 -2.58
C VAL A 63 4.67 -9.52 -2.73
N SER A 64 5.85 -9.67 -2.13
CA SER A 64 6.61 -10.93 -2.17
C SER A 64 6.79 -11.50 -0.78
N SER A 65 6.84 -12.83 -0.67
CA SER A 65 7.15 -13.50 0.60
C SER A 65 8.66 -13.68 0.75
N LEU A 66 9.23 -13.12 1.81
CA LEU A 66 10.62 -13.30 2.23
C LEU A 66 10.66 -14.08 3.55
N LYS A 67 10.86 -15.40 3.46
CA LYS A 67 10.84 -16.34 4.61
C LYS A 67 9.52 -16.25 5.42
N LYS A 68 9.52 -15.52 6.53
CA LYS A 68 8.38 -15.36 7.46
C LYS A 68 7.71 -13.98 7.36
N GLU A 69 8.15 -13.14 6.42
CA GLU A 69 7.74 -11.74 6.32
C GLU A 69 7.39 -11.41 4.87
N ARG A 70 6.52 -10.41 4.66
CA ARG A 70 6.22 -9.90 3.32
C ARG A 70 7.05 -8.65 3.03
N LEU A 71 7.56 -8.55 1.82
CA LEU A 71 8.23 -7.38 1.28
C LEU A 71 7.32 -6.72 0.25
N ILE A 72 7.03 -5.43 0.48
CA ILE A 72 6.20 -4.59 -0.38
C ILE A 72 7.14 -3.67 -1.15
N THR A 73 7.08 -3.71 -2.47
CA THR A 73 7.93 -2.89 -3.34
C THR A 73 7.09 -2.08 -4.32
N LEU A 74 7.51 -0.86 -4.65
CA LEU A 74 6.90 -0.10 -5.74
C LEU A 74 7.15 -0.82 -7.06
N ARG A 75 6.12 -0.92 -7.89
CA ARG A 75 6.29 -1.34 -9.27
C ARG A 75 6.69 -0.11 -10.07
N SER A 76 7.94 -0.04 -10.50
CA SER A 76 8.44 1.01 -11.40
C SER A 76 7.77 0.88 -12.77
N ARG A 77 6.60 1.50 -12.90
CA ARG A 77 6.06 2.04 -14.15
C ARG A 77 5.57 3.46 -13.87
N GLU A 78 6.50 4.31 -13.48
CA GLU A 78 6.40 5.73 -13.85
C GLU A 78 7.26 5.84 -15.12
N ALA A 79 6.63 5.56 -16.25
CA ALA A 79 7.12 5.91 -17.58
C ALA A 79 6.32 7.12 -18.05
#